data_AF-A0AA38GBS6-F1
#
_entry.id   AF-A0AA38GBS6-F1
#
_cell.length_a   1.000
_cell.length_b   1.000
_cell.length_c   1.000
_cell.angle_alpha   90.00
_cell.angle_beta   90.00
_cell.angle_gamma   90.00
#
_symmetry.space_group_name_H-M   'P 1'
#
loop_
_entity.id
_entity.type
_entity.pdbx_description
1 polymer ?
#
loop_
_entity_poly.entity_id
_entity_poly.type
_entity_poly.pdbx_seq_one_letter_code
_entity_poly.pdbx_strand_id
1 'polypeptide(L)' 'IKIVEDQHKTTFITLWGTFFDKVMPFGLKNAGATYQCAMTVIFHDMISDIMEDYFDDILVKSMSRKEHPRVLR' A
#
# COMPACT_ATOMS: atom_id res chain seq x y z
N ILE A 1 -5.54 1.08 11.98
CA ILE A 1 -4.49 1.74 12.80
C ILE A 1 -4.83 3.23 12.81
N LYS A 2 -5.13 3.82 13.97
CA LYS A 2 -5.28 5.27 14.04
C LYS A 2 -3.88 5.85 13.91
N ILE A 3 -3.59 6.42 12.76
CA ILE A 3 -2.23 6.79 12.33
C ILE A 3 -1.56 7.71 13.38
N VAL A 4 -2.32 8.62 14.01
CA VAL A 4 -1.78 9.58 14.98
C VAL A 4 -1.48 8.96 16.35
N GLU A 5 -2.33 8.05 16.84
CA GLU A 5 -2.16 7.45 18.18
C GLU A 5 -1.01 6.43 18.20
N ASP A 6 -0.80 5.69 17.11
CA ASP A 6 0.19 4.61 17.03
C ASP A 6 1.55 5.04 16.45
N GLN A 7 1.70 6.29 15.99
CA GLN A 7 2.94 6.82 15.39
C GLN A 7 4.18 6.69 16.29
N HIS A 8 4.02 6.86 17.59
CA HIS A 8 5.14 6.70 18.53
C HIS A 8 5.66 5.25 18.61
N LYS A 9 4.89 4.25 18.16
CA LYS A 9 5.29 2.83 18.16
C LYS A 9 6.17 2.47 16.96
N THR A 10 6.26 3.34 15.95
CA THR A 10 7.14 3.18 14.78
C THR A 10 8.45 3.97 14.95
N THR A 11 8.82 4.26 16.19
CA THR A 11 10.04 5.03 16.50
C THR A 11 11.31 4.21 16.24
N PHE A 12 12.30 4.80 15.60
CA PHE A 12 13.63 4.25 15.37
C PHE A 12 14.74 5.23 15.78
N ILE A 13 15.91 4.69 16.10
CA ILE A 13 17.07 5.45 16.57
C ILE A 13 18.09 5.54 15.44
N THR A 14 18.58 6.73 15.19
CA THR A 14 19.71 7.02 14.30
C THR A 14 20.84 7.67 15.08
N LEU A 15 22.02 7.81 14.46
CA LEU A 15 23.15 8.57 15.02
C LEU A 15 22.81 10.04 15.32
N TRP A 16 21.77 10.59 14.69
CA TRP A 16 21.34 11.98 14.85
C TRP A 16 20.13 12.17 15.78
N GLY A 17 19.60 11.07 16.32
CA GLY A 17 18.47 11.11 17.26
C GLY A 17 17.36 10.14 16.90
N THR A 18 16.23 10.37 17.55
CA THR A 18 15.05 9.50 17.53
C THR A 18 14.00 10.05 16.57
N PHE A 19 13.56 9.21 15.63
CA PHE A 19 12.60 9.57 14.58
C PHE A 19 11.46 8.56 14.54
N PHE A 20 10.33 8.93 13.94
CA PHE A 20 9.19 8.05 13.70
C PHE A 20 8.61 8.30 12.32
N ASP A 21 8.04 7.26 11.72
CA ASP A 21 7.41 7.38 10.41
C ASP A 21 6.02 8.00 10.51
N LYS A 22 5.75 9.01 9.66
CA LYS A 22 4.43 9.66 9.56
C LYS A 22 3.42 8.81 8.78
N VAL A 23 3.93 8.00 7.87
CA VAL A 23 3.19 7.03 7.07
C VAL A 23 3.52 5.62 7.57
N MET A 24 2.79 4.63 7.08
CA MET A 24 3.06 3.24 7.45
C MET A 24 4.44 2.79 6.94
N PRO A 25 5.37 2.39 7.82
CA PRO A 25 6.66 1.86 7.38
C PRO A 25 6.56 0.43 6.85
N PHE A 26 7.50 0.09 5.98
CA PHE A 26 7.69 -1.28 5.48
C PHE A 26 8.08 -2.24 6.61
N GLY A 27 7.67 -3.48 6.50
CA GLY A 27 8.03 -4.54 7.46
C GLY A 27 7.16 -4.59 8.72
N LEU A 28 6.11 -3.76 8.85
CA LEU A 28 5.09 -3.99 9.87
C LEU A 28 4.28 -5.24 9.53
N LYS A 29 4.02 -6.09 10.53
CA LYS A 29 3.26 -7.34 10.36
C LYS A 29 1.90 -7.16 9.67
N ASN A 30 1.24 -6.03 9.93
CA ASN A 30 -0.09 -5.72 9.38
C ASN A 30 -0.03 -4.68 8.25
N ALA A 31 1.16 -4.37 7.71
CA ALA A 31 1.31 -3.39 6.65
C ALA A 31 0.51 -3.79 5.41
N GLY A 32 0.76 -4.99 4.88
CA GLY A 32 0.08 -5.45 3.67
C GLY A 32 -1.44 -5.60 3.83
N ALA A 33 -1.93 -6.03 5.00
CA ALA A 33 -3.38 -6.06 5.25
C ALA A 33 -4.02 -4.66 5.26
N THR A 34 -3.29 -3.64 5.74
CA THR A 34 -3.79 -2.26 5.72
C THR A 34 -3.69 -1.66 4.33
N TYR A 35 -2.60 -1.95 3.60
CA TYR A 35 -2.43 -1.59 2.20
C TYR A 35 -3.57 -2.18 1.36
N GLN A 36 -3.86 -3.47 1.53
CA GLN A 36 -4.94 -4.14 0.83
C GLN A 36 -6.31 -3.56 1.13
N CYS A 37 -6.59 -3.23 2.39
CA CYS A 37 -7.83 -2.56 2.76
C CYS A 37 -7.94 -1.18 2.07
N ALA A 38 -6.85 -0.40 2.04
CA ALA A 38 -6.83 0.90 1.35
C ALA A 38 -6.98 0.76 -0.17
N MET A 39 -6.29 -0.20 -0.79
CA MET A 39 -6.40 -0.49 -2.23
C MET A 39 -7.81 -0.96 -2.60
N THR A 40 -8.42 -1.80 -1.76
CA THR A 40 -9.81 -2.24 -1.92
C THR A 40 -10.79 -1.07 -1.90
N VAL A 41 -10.57 -0.08 -1.03
CA VAL A 41 -11.43 1.12 -0.97
C VAL A 41 -11.22 2.04 -2.18
N ILE A 42 -9.97 2.26 -2.60
CA ILE A 42 -9.63 3.17 -3.69
C ILE A 42 -10.05 2.59 -5.05
N PHE A 43 -9.82 1.30 -5.25
CA PHE A 43 -10.03 0.60 -6.52
C PHE A 43 -11.22 -0.34 -6.49
N HIS A 44 -12.17 -0.12 -5.60
CA HIS A 44 -13.36 -0.97 -5.42
C HIS A 44 -14.05 -1.30 -6.76
N ASP A 45 -14.15 -0.31 -7.65
CA ASP A 45 -14.82 -0.46 -8.95
C ASP A 45 -13.94 -1.10 -10.04
N MET A 46 -12.61 -1.18 -9.82
CA MET A 46 -11.63 -1.67 -10.80
C MET A 46 -11.03 -3.04 -10.46
N ILE A 47 -11.14 -3.46 -9.19
CA ILE A 47 -10.56 -4.71 -8.67
C ILE A 47 -11.17 -5.96 -9.31
N SER A 48 -12.46 -5.92 -9.68
CA SER A 48 -13.11 -7.11 -10.23
C SER A 48 -12.68 -7.45 -11.66
N ASP A 49 -12.24 -6.46 -12.45
CA ASP A 49 -11.97 -6.62 -13.88
C ASP A 49 -10.48 -6.48 -14.25
N ILE A 50 -9.69 -5.75 -13.45
CA ILE A 50 -8.41 -5.21 -13.90
C ILE A 50 -7.26 -5.42 -12.90
N MET A 51 -7.54 -5.51 -11.61
CA MET A 51 -6.51 -5.37 -10.57
C MET A 51 -6.59 -6.45 -9.49
N GLU A 52 -5.53 -7.23 -9.34
CA GLU A 52 -5.37 -8.22 -8.27
C GLU A 52 -4.27 -7.72 -7.31
N ASP A 53 -4.60 -7.59 -6.03
CA ASP A 53 -3.70 -7.02 -5.02
C ASP A 53 -2.88 -8.13 -4.33
N TYR A 54 -1.55 -7.95 -4.28
CA TYR A 54 -0.60 -8.95 -3.80
C TYR A 54 0.29 -8.34 -2.70
N PHE A 55 -0.27 -8.14 -1.51
CA PHE A 55 0.34 -7.73 -0.21
C PHE A 55 1.24 -6.47 -0.20
N ASP A 56 2.19 -6.35 -1.11
CA ASP A 56 3.07 -5.19 -1.33
C ASP A 56 3.06 -4.69 -2.80
N ASP A 57 2.56 -5.49 -3.75
CA ASP A 57 2.53 -5.16 -5.18
C ASP A 57 1.11 -5.25 -5.76
N ILE A 58 0.80 -4.35 -6.69
CA ILE A 58 -0.45 -4.37 -7.46
C ILE A 58 -0.20 -5.09 -8.78
N LEU A 59 -0.96 -6.16 -9.04
CA LEU A 59 -0.97 -6.82 -10.34
C LEU A 59 -2.11 -6.26 -11.20
N VAL A 60 -1.75 -5.54 -12.26
CA VAL A 60 -2.71 -5.04 -13.26
C VAL A 60 -2.77 -6.01 -14.45
N LYS A 61 -3.96 -6.48 -14.81
CA LYS A 61 -4.22 -7.36 -15.96
C LYS A 61 -4.88 -6.57 -17.09
N SER A 62 -4.58 -6.95 -18.33
CA SER A 62 -5.21 -6.36 -19.52
C SER A 62 -5.31 -7.40 -20.64
N MET A 63 -6.35 -7.31 -21.46
CA MET A 63 -6.61 -8.26 -22.55
C MET A 63 -5.59 -8.18 -23.71
N SER A 64 -4.88 -7.06 -23.87
CA SER A 64 -3.84 -6.93 -24.89
C SER A 64 -2.66 -6.06 -24.43
N ARG A 65 -1.45 -6.38 -24.92
CA ARG A 65 -0.23 -5.60 -24.64
C ARG A 65 -0.32 -4.16 -25.12
N LYS A 66 -1.14 -3.88 -26.15
CA LYS A 66 -1.34 -2.52 -26.68
C LYS A 66 -2.24 -1.66 -25.77
N GLU A 67 -3.14 -2.29 -25.03
CA GLU A 67 -4.06 -1.61 -24.10
C GLU A 67 -3.49 -1.51 -22.69
N HIS A 68 -2.56 -2.40 -22.30
CA HIS A 68 -1.91 -2.39 -21.00
C HIS A 68 -1.40 -1.00 -20.56
N PRO A 69 -0.76 -0.19 -21.42
CA PRO A 69 -0.33 1.16 -21.04
C PRO A 69 -1.46 2.15 -20.77
N ARG A 70 -2.68 1.90 -21.30
CA ARG A 70 -3.86 2.74 -21.05
C ARG A 70 -4.50 2.46 -19.70
N VAL A 71 -4.31 1.24 -19.20
CA VAL A 71 -4.85 0.79 -17.92
C VAL A 71 -3.96 1.21 -16.74
N LEU A 72 -2.66 1.43 -17.01
CA LEU A 72 -1.67 1.89 -16.03
C LEU A 72 -1.61 3.42 -15.87
N ARG A 73 -2.40 4.19 -16.63
CA ARG A 73 -2.31 5.65 -16.73
C ARG A 73 -3.53 6.32 -16.11
#